data_AF-A0A7S2T021-F1
#
_entry.id   AF-A0A7S2T021-F1
#
_cell.length_a   1.000
_cell.length_b   1.000
_cell.length_c   1.000
_cell.angle_alpha   90.00
_cell.angle_beta   90.00
_cell.angle_gamma   90.00
#
_symmetry.space_group_name_H-M   'P 1'
#
loop_
_entity.id
_entity.type
_entity.pdbx_description
1 polymer ?
#
loop_
_entity_poly.entity_id
_entity_poly.type
_entity_poly.pdbx_seq_one_letter_code
_entity_poly.pdbx_strand_id
1 'polypeptide(L)'
;MKETYGFLLSLKTGSQYFFHFSEFIGSSRLNPRVAPPELDIGIVVRFVLAKNPATGKDIGKSLCLVSENGRPQFTLQESEERLVGTLVRAPSDLNLLEDIGDGLVEFE
;
A
#
# COMPACT_ATOMS: atom_id res chain seq x y z
N MET A 1 19.17 6.12 4.63
CA MET A 1 19.03 4.88 3.85
C MET A 1 17.68 4.95 3.16
N LYS A 2 17.58 4.77 1.84
CA LYS A 2 16.26 4.76 1.18
C LYS A 2 15.63 3.40 1.48
N GLU A 3 14.50 3.41 2.17
CA GLU A 3 13.69 2.21 2.37
C GLU A 3 13.33 1.62 0.99
N THR A 4 13.54 0.33 0.80
CA THR A 4 13.33 -0.36 -0.48
C THR A 4 11.96 -1.03 -0.55
N TYR A 5 11.32 -1.25 0.60
CA TYR A 5 10.01 -1.88 0.72
C TYR A 5 9.15 -1.23 1.81
N GLY A 6 7.84 -1.50 1.77
CA GLY A 6 6.90 -1.07 2.79
C GLY A 6 5.73 -2.05 2.95
N PHE A 7 4.73 -1.65 3.75
CA PHE A 7 3.53 -2.44 3.99
C PHE A 7 2.26 -1.63 3.72
N LEU A 8 1.23 -2.32 3.23
CA LEU A 8 -0.08 -1.76 2.94
C LEU A 8 -1.12 -2.42 3.82
N LEU A 9 -1.87 -1.63 4.58
CA LEU A 9 -3.04 -2.11 5.30
C LEU A 9 -4.26 -2.05 4.39
N SER A 10 -4.82 -3.19 4.04
CA SER A 10 -6.03 -3.27 3.21
C SER A 10 -7.26 -2.81 3.99
N LEU A 11 -7.98 -1.84 3.44
CA LEU A 11 -9.24 -1.35 4.01
C LEU A 11 -10.40 -2.34 3.81
N LYS A 12 -10.25 -3.30 2.89
CA LYS A 12 -11.28 -4.33 2.61
C LYS A 12 -11.17 -5.52 3.54
N THR A 13 -9.95 -5.98 3.82
CA THR A 13 -9.69 -7.24 4.54
C THR A 13 -9.07 -7.02 5.92
N GLY A 14 -8.59 -5.81 6.23
CA GLY A 14 -7.82 -5.53 7.45
C GLY A 14 -6.43 -6.18 7.46
N SER A 15 -6.05 -6.89 6.39
CA SER A 15 -4.77 -7.58 6.28
C SER A 15 -3.65 -6.65 5.80
N GLN A 16 -2.44 -6.90 6.26
CA GLN A 16 -1.23 -6.20 5.82
C GLN A 16 -0.56 -6.95 4.68
N TYR A 17 -0.20 -6.23 3.62
CA TYR A 17 0.47 -6.77 2.45
C TYR A 17 1.82 -6.10 2.23
N PHE A 18 2.83 -6.91 1.97
CA PHE A 18 4.16 -6.42 1.61
C PHE A 18 4.15 -5.86 0.19
N PHE A 19 4.87 -4.76 -0.03
CA PHE A 19 5.14 -4.24 -1.37
C PHE A 19 6.56 -3.67 -1.46
N HIS A 20 7.08 -3.60 -2.68
CA HIS A 20 8.35 -2.93 -2.96
C HIS A 20 8.09 -1.51 -3.48
N PHE A 21 8.90 -0.52 -3.11
CA PHE A 21 8.68 0.86 -3.58
C PHE A 21 8.72 1.01 -5.11
N SER A 22 9.40 0.10 -5.82
CA SER A 22 9.37 0.04 -7.29
C SER A 22 7.99 -0.27 -7.87
N GLU A 23 7.09 -0.87 -7.09
CA GLU A 23 5.71 -1.14 -7.52
C GLU A 23 4.85 0.13 -7.50
N PHE A 24 5.35 1.23 -6.92
CA PHE A 24 4.65 2.51 -6.95
C PHE A 24 4.75 3.15 -8.34
N ILE A 25 3.62 3.13 -9.04
CA ILE A 25 3.41 3.84 -10.29
C ILE A 25 3.10 5.29 -9.93
N GLY A 26 4.14 6.01 -9.50
CA GLY A 26 4.03 7.42 -9.15
C GLY A 26 3.75 8.29 -10.37
N SER A 27 3.16 9.47 -10.12
CA SER A 27 2.86 10.52 -11.10
C SER A 27 4.09 11.08 -11.84
N SER A 28 5.30 10.56 -11.57
CA SER A 28 6.56 10.94 -12.23
C SER A 28 6.54 10.74 -13.75
N ARG A 29 5.64 9.92 -14.30
CA ARG A 29 5.45 9.84 -15.76
C ARG A 29 4.57 10.94 -16.34
N LEU A 30 3.76 11.61 -15.52
CA LEU A 30 2.84 12.66 -15.95
C LEU A 30 3.48 14.06 -15.91
N ASN A 31 4.44 14.31 -15.02
CA ASN A 31 5.23 15.54 -15.04
C ASN A 31 6.61 15.35 -14.37
N PRO A 32 7.74 15.40 -15.11
CA PRO A 32 9.09 15.30 -14.55
C PRO A 32 9.52 16.50 -13.68
N ARG A 33 8.65 17.52 -13.54
CA ARG A 33 8.86 18.70 -12.70
C ARG A 33 8.15 18.64 -11.34
N VAL A 34 7.30 17.64 -11.13
CA VAL A 34 6.60 17.42 -9.86
C VAL A 34 7.41 16.38 -9.12
N ALA A 35 7.91 16.73 -7.93
CA ALA A 35 8.55 15.76 -7.05
C ALA A 35 7.59 14.56 -6.87
N PRO A 36 8.09 13.32 -6.87
CA PRO A 36 7.22 12.17 -6.58
C PRO A 36 6.49 12.46 -5.27
N PRO A 37 5.17 12.23 -5.20
CA PRO A 37 4.44 12.44 -3.96
C PRO A 37 5.15 11.66 -2.86
N GLU A 38 5.42 12.32 -1.74
CA GLU A 38 6.04 11.66 -0.60
C GLU A 38 5.11 10.53 -0.17
N LEU A 39 5.62 9.30 -0.24
CA LEU A 39 4.93 8.10 0.17
C LEU A 39 4.95 8.05 1.69
N ASP A 40 4.19 8.95 2.32
CA ASP A 40 4.10 9.05 3.76
C ASP A 40 3.17 7.99 4.35
N ILE A 41 3.45 7.59 5.59
CA ILE A 41 2.57 6.69 6.34
C ILE A 41 1.20 7.36 6.51
N GLY A 42 0.13 6.59 6.32
CA GLY A 42 -1.23 7.10 6.40
C GLY A 42 -1.83 7.55 5.06
N ILE A 43 -1.06 7.58 3.98
CA ILE A 43 -1.63 7.88 2.65
C ILE A 43 -2.47 6.70 2.14
N VAL A 44 -3.58 7.02 1.48
CA VAL A 44 -4.45 6.03 0.86
C VAL A 44 -4.03 5.80 -0.58
N VAL A 45 -3.75 4.55 -0.91
CA VAL A 45 -3.34 4.08 -2.23
C VAL A 45 -4.27 2.98 -2.73
N ARG A 46 -4.35 2.88 -4.06
CA ARG A 46 -4.88 1.72 -4.76
C ARG A 46 -3.73 0.82 -5.15
N PHE A 47 -3.93 -0.48 -5.00
CA PHE A 47 -2.95 -1.47 -5.38
C PHE A 47 -3.62 -2.73 -5.91
N VAL A 48 -2.84 -3.55 -6.60
CA VAL A 48 -3.24 -4.86 -7.08
C VAL A 48 -2.63 -5.91 -6.15
N LEU A 49 -3.48 -6.71 -5.53
CA LEU A 49 -3.06 -7.89 -4.79
C LEU A 49 -2.70 -8.98 -5.79
N ALA A 50 -1.44 -9.41 -5.75
CA ALA A 50 -0.92 -10.48 -6.59
C ALA A 50 -0.18 -11.49 -5.72
N LYS A 51 -0.12 -12.74 -6.18
CA LYS A 51 0.67 -13.78 -5.51
C LYS A 51 2.11 -13.74 -5.98
N ASN A 52 3.07 -13.65 -5.06
CA ASN A 52 4.48 -13.68 -5.37
C ASN A 52 4.86 -15.08 -5.90
N PRO A 53 5.34 -15.23 -7.14
CA PRO A 53 5.69 -16.55 -7.69
C PRO A 53 6.86 -17.22 -6.95
N ALA A 54 7.73 -16.44 -6.30
CA ALA A 54 8.88 -16.97 -5.58
C ALA A 54 8.53 -17.53 -4.19
N THR A 55 7.50 -16.99 -3.53
CA THR A 55 7.19 -17.32 -2.12
C THR A 55 5.75 -17.81 -1.90
N GLY A 56 4.87 -17.68 -2.89
CA GLY A 56 3.45 -18.00 -2.80
C GLY A 56 2.63 -17.04 -1.92
N LYS A 57 3.25 -15.99 -1.37
CA LYS A 57 2.60 -14.99 -0.49
C LYS A 57 1.95 -13.87 -1.28
N ASP A 58 0.87 -13.32 -0.75
CA ASP A 58 0.20 -12.18 -1.35
C ASP A 58 1.02 -10.89 -1.14
N ILE A 59 1.23 -10.16 -2.23
CA ILE A 59 2.01 -8.92 -2.29
C ILE A 59 1.21 -7.82 -3.00
N GLY A 60 1.45 -6.57 -2.60
CA GLY A 60 0.92 -5.40 -3.28
C GLY A 60 1.77 -5.03 -4.49
N LYS A 61 1.13 -4.88 -5.64
CA LYS A 61 1.72 -4.49 -6.91
C LYS A 61 1.00 -3.29 -7.52
N SER A 62 1.65 -2.60 -8.45
CA SER A 62 1.05 -1.49 -9.21
C SER A 62 0.33 -0.48 -8.31
N LEU A 63 1.04 0.15 -7.38
CA LEU A 63 0.44 1.10 -6.45
C LEU A 63 0.25 2.47 -7.11
N CYS A 64 -0.88 3.12 -6.86
CA CYS A 64 -1.14 4.52 -7.25
C CYS A 64 -1.88 5.26 -6.14
N LEU A 65 -1.73 6.58 -6.09
CA LEU A 65 -2.53 7.42 -5.18
C LEU A 65 -4.01 7.39 -5.57
N VAL A 66 -4.90 7.40 -4.57
CA VAL A 66 -6.35 7.48 -4.81
C VAL A 66 -6.77 8.86 -5.36
N SER A 67 -6.03 9.93 -5.05
CA SER A 67 -6.34 11.31 -5.44
C SER A 67 -6.05 11.64 -6.92
N GLU A 68 -5.36 10.78 -7.67
CA GLU A 68 -5.27 10.98 -9.12
C GLU A 68 -6.63 10.66 -9.72
N ASN A 69 -7.34 11.70 -10.19
CA ASN A 69 -8.62 11.61 -10.91
C ASN A 69 -8.59 10.71 -12.16
N GLY A 70 -7.43 10.15 -12.51
CA GLY A 70 -7.30 9.07 -13.49
C GLY A 70 -7.60 7.73 -12.82
N ARG A 71 -8.63 7.02 -13.28
CA ARG A 71 -8.77 5.59 -12.98
C ARG A 71 -7.48 4.90 -13.45
N PRO A 72 -6.66 4.32 -12.56
CA PRO A 72 -5.45 3.65 -13.02
C PRO A 72 -5.88 2.45 -13.86
N GLN A 73 -5.35 2.37 -15.07
CA GLN A 73 -5.64 1.26 -15.96
C GLN A 73 -4.76 0.07 -15.53
N PHE A 74 -5.16 -0.59 -14.43
CA PHE A 74 -4.50 -1.81 -14.01
C PHE A 74 -4.87 -2.93 -15.00
N THR A 75 -3.91 -3.44 -15.75
CA THR A 75 -4.07 -4.71 -16.44
C THR A 75 -4.06 -5.81 -15.38
N LEU A 76 -5.24 -6.33 -15.03
CA LEU A 76 -5.37 -7.43 -14.07
C LEU A 76 -5.26 -8.77 -14.79
N GLN A 77 -4.56 -9.72 -14.18
CA GLN A 77 -4.66 -11.14 -14.49
C GLN A 77 -5.80 -11.78 -13.68
N GLU A 78 -6.25 -12.97 -14.08
CA GLU A 78 -7.39 -13.68 -13.44
C GLU A 78 -7.19 -13.97 -11.94
N SER A 79 -5.96 -14.00 -11.45
CA SER A 79 -5.63 -14.21 -10.03
C SER A 79 -5.29 -12.92 -9.26
N GLU A 80 -5.49 -11.75 -9.85
CA GLU A 80 -5.13 -10.46 -9.26
C GLU A 80 -6.38 -9.66 -8.86
N GLU A 81 -6.40 -9.11 -7.64
CA GLU A 81 -7.52 -8.34 -7.11
C GLU A 81 -7.13 -6.87 -6.87
N ARG A 82 -8.01 -5.92 -7.21
CA ARG A 82 -7.79 -4.50 -6.86
C ARG A 82 -8.24 -4.22 -5.45
N LEU A 83 -7.34 -3.69 -4.65
CA LEU A 83 -7.59 -3.28 -3.28
C LEU A 83 -7.27 -1.79 -3.09
N VAL A 84 -7.88 -1.24 -2.04
CA VAL A 84 -7.53 0.08 -1.51
C VAL A 84 -6.95 -0.16 -0.14
N GLY A 85 -5.84 0.50 0.14
CA GLY A 85 -5.15 0.37 1.41
C GLY A 85 -4.43 1.63 1.80
N THR A 86 -3.97 1.64 3.02
CA THR A 86 -3.19 2.73 3.60
C THR A 86 -1.75 2.29 3.75
N LEU A 87 -0.80 3.17 3.42
CA LEU A 87 0.60 2.89 3.67
C LEU A 87 0.86 2.86 5.18
N VAL A 88 1.46 1.77 5.67
CA VAL A 88 1.80 1.57 7.09
C VAL A 88 3.26 1.17 7.21
N ARG A 89 3.85 1.42 8.39
CA ARG A 89 5.20 0.93 8.71
C ARG A 89 5.23 -0.59 8.76
N ALA A 90 6.44 -1.14 8.68
CA ALA A 90 6.65 -2.56 8.87
C ALA A 90 6.06 -3.04 10.21
N PRO A 91 5.51 -4.26 10.28
CA PRO A 91 5.02 -4.82 11.53
C PRO A 91 6.12 -4.86 12.62
N SER A 92 7.40 -4.93 12.23
CA SER A 92 8.53 -4.80 13.17
C SER A 92 8.67 -3.42 13.82
N ASP A 93 8.20 -2.35 13.15
CA ASP A 93 8.10 -0.99 13.69
C ASP A 93 6.82 -0.79 14.51
N LEU A 94 5.84 -1.70 14.37
CA LEU A 94 4.57 -1.63 15.11
C LEU A 94 4.74 -1.99 16.59
N ASN A 95 5.83 -2.68 16.94
CA ASN A 95 6.22 -2.94 18.33
C ASN A 95 6.66 -1.65 19.08
N LEU A 96 6.72 -0.50 18.40
CA LEU A 96 6.86 0.83 19.01
C LEU A 96 5.53 1.61 19.10
N LEU A 97 4.45 1.09 18.51
CA LEU A 97 3.10 1.68 18.58
C LEU A 97 2.13 0.89 19.49
N GLU A 98 2.55 -0.24 20.06
CA GLU A 98 1.78 -0.95 21.09
C GLU A 98 1.63 -0.16 22.41
N ASP A 99 2.27 1.03 22.52
CA ASP A 99 2.10 1.95 23.66
C ASP A 99 1.01 3.01 23.46
N ILE A 100 0.37 3.10 22.29
CA ILE A 100 -0.68 4.10 22.04
C ILE A 100 -2.01 3.41 21.69
N GLY A 101 -2.75 3.03 22.74
CA GLY A 101 -4.21 3.11 22.73
C GLY A 101 -4.96 1.85 22.34
N ASP A 102 -4.83 0.79 23.15
CA ASP A 102 -5.97 -0.06 23.44
C ASP A 102 -7.02 0.82 24.16
N GLY A 103 -7.97 1.32 23.38
CA GLY A 103 -8.95 2.32 23.77
C GLY A 103 -10.27 2.07 23.08
N LEU A 104 -10.91 0.96 23.46
CA LEU A 104 -12.35 0.76 23.60
C LEU A 104 -13.29 1.51 22.62
N VAL A 105 -13.99 0.77 21.76
CA VAL A 105 -15.44 0.97 21.59
C VAL A 105 -16.12 -0.39 21.31
N GLU A 106 -16.49 -1.09 22.37
CA GLU A 106 -17.64 -2.01 22.30
C GLU A 106 -18.90 -1.14 22.38
N PHE A 107 -19.77 -1.24 21.37
CA PHE A 107 -21.12 -0.69 21.44
C PHE A 107 -22.02 -1.80 21.99
N GLU A 108 -22.54 -1.58 23.19
CA GLU A 108 -23.72 -2.28 23.76
C GLU A 108 -24.97 -1.40 23.57
#